data_AF-A0A1Z8RAM3-F1
#
_entry.id   AF-A0A1Z8RAM3-F1
#
_cell.length_a   1.000
_cell.length_b   1.000
_cell.length_c   1.000
_cell.angle_alpha   90.00
_cell.angle_beta   90.00
_cell.angle_gamma   90.00
#
_symmetry.space_group_name_H-M   'P 1'
#
loop_
_entity.id
_entity.type
_entity.pdbx_description
1 polymer ?
#
loop_
_entity_poly.entity_id
_entity_poly.type
_entity_poly.pdbx_seq_one_letter_code
_entity_poly.pdbx_strand_id
1 'polypeptide(L)'
;MSQIGSITAKALSSHNQIIEKAQEKLGANTINGGFGSRMEKALDSVANAQNLAAETTRNFELGLESDLTKVMINQQISSLGFQLTLNTRNKVLSAYKDIMSMPV
;
A
#
# COMPACT_ATOMS: atom_id res chain seq x y z
N MET A 1 9.51 47.90 -27.59
CA MET A 1 8.69 47.50 -26.42
C MET A 1 7.92 46.19 -26.68
N SER A 2 8.59 45.03 -26.82
CA SER A 2 7.89 43.75 -27.12
C SER A 2 8.47 42.52 -26.40
N GLN A 3 9.39 42.70 -25.44
CA GLN A 3 10.03 41.58 -24.75
C GLN A 3 9.41 41.25 -23.39
N ILE A 4 8.48 42.06 -22.87
CA ILE A 4 7.84 41.81 -21.55
C ILE A 4 6.63 40.87 -21.67
N GLY A 5 5.98 40.79 -22.84
CA GLY A 5 4.82 39.90 -23.05
C GLY A 5 5.16 38.40 -23.14
N SER A 6 6.35 38.06 -23.62
CA SER A 6 6.77 36.66 -23.80
C SER A 6 7.27 35.99 -22.51
N ILE A 7 7.76 36.77 -21.54
CA ILE A 7 8.22 36.27 -20.23
C ILE A 7 7.04 35.84 -19.37
N THR A 8 5.94 36.62 -19.38
CA THR A 8 4.69 36.27 -18.67
C THR A 8 4.04 35.03 -19.29
N ALA A 9 4.05 34.89 -20.61
CA ALA A 9 3.54 33.71 -21.31
C ALA A 9 4.33 32.43 -21.00
N LYS A 10 5.66 32.53 -20.86
CA LYS A 10 6.54 31.41 -20.51
C LYS A 10 6.40 30.98 -19.04
N ALA A 11 6.12 31.91 -18.14
CA ALA A 11 5.82 31.59 -16.74
C ALA A 11 4.47 30.85 -16.60
N LEU A 12 3.45 31.27 -17.35
CA LEU A 12 2.13 30.64 -17.35
C LEU A 12 2.17 29.23 -17.96
N SER A 13 2.95 29.02 -19.02
CA SER A 13 3.12 27.68 -19.63
C SER A 13 3.92 26.73 -18.75
N SER A 14 4.92 27.23 -18.01
CA SER A 14 5.69 26.43 -17.06
C SER A 14 4.81 25.91 -15.90
N HIS A 15 3.83 26.71 -15.45
CA HIS A 15 2.88 26.29 -14.42
C HIS A 15 1.95 25.17 -14.91
N ASN A 16 1.40 25.29 -16.13
CA ASN A 16 0.58 24.23 -16.72
C ASN A 16 1.36 22.93 -16.94
N GLN A 17 2.63 23.01 -17.36
CA GLN A 17 3.48 21.83 -17.52
C GLN A 17 3.81 21.12 -16.19
N ILE A 18 3.87 21.85 -15.08
CA ILE A 18 4.08 21.27 -13.75
C ILE A 18 2.80 20.58 -13.27
N ILE A 19 1.63 21.17 -13.50
CA ILE A 19 0.34 20.55 -13.16
C ILE A 19 0.12 19.28 -13.99
N GLU A 20 0.41 19.31 -15.29
CA GLU A 20 0.27 18.15 -16.17
C GLU A 20 1.23 17.01 -15.79
N LYS A 21 2.49 17.31 -15.45
CA LYS A 21 3.45 16.32 -14.94
C LYS A 21 3.08 15.78 -13.56
N ALA A 22 2.52 16.61 -12.69
CA ALA A 22 1.99 16.15 -11.40
C ALA A 22 0.80 15.22 -11.60
N GLN A 23 -0.08 15.53 -12.56
CA GLN A 23 -1.24 14.74 -12.91
C GLN A 23 -0.87 13.44 -13.64
N GLU A 24 0.22 13.41 -14.40
CA GLU A 24 0.79 12.18 -14.98
C GLU A 24 1.42 11.29 -13.90
N LYS A 25 2.19 11.87 -12.96
CA LYS A 25 2.80 11.15 -11.83
C LYS A 25 1.76 10.63 -10.83
N LEU A 26 0.66 11.36 -10.63
CA LEU A 26 -0.41 11.00 -9.68
C LEU A 26 -1.57 10.23 -10.34
N GLY A 27 -1.78 10.38 -11.65
CA GLY A 27 -2.92 9.85 -12.40
C GLY A 27 -2.60 8.69 -13.34
N ALA A 28 -1.32 8.41 -13.63
CA ALA A 28 -0.93 7.32 -14.54
C ALA A 28 -0.38 6.08 -13.83
N ASN A 29 -0.58 5.95 -12.52
CA ASN A 29 -0.66 4.62 -11.92
C ASN A 29 -2.15 4.31 -11.78
N THR A 30 -2.80 4.04 -12.91
CA THR A 30 -3.98 3.17 -12.91
C THR A 30 -3.54 1.93 -12.16
N ILE A 31 -3.91 1.93 -10.88
CA ILE A 31 -3.68 0.87 -9.93
C ILE A 31 -4.31 -0.37 -10.56
N ASN A 32 -3.50 -1.13 -11.30
CA ASN A 32 -3.91 -2.35 -11.98
C ASN A 32 -4.13 -3.41 -10.90
N GLY A 33 -5.36 -3.42 -10.39
CA GLY A 33 -5.80 -4.24 -9.27
C GLY A 33 -6.80 -3.47 -8.43
N GLY A 34 -8.09 -3.69 -8.68
CA GLY A 34 -9.16 -3.15 -7.84
C GLY A 34 -8.96 -3.53 -6.36
N PHE A 35 -9.66 -2.85 -5.47
CA PHE A 35 -9.56 -3.05 -4.02
C PHE A 35 -9.59 -4.54 -3.62
N GLY A 36 -10.43 -5.35 -4.27
CA GLY A 36 -10.49 -6.81 -4.07
C GLY A 36 -9.17 -7.53 -4.34
N SER A 37 -8.51 -7.25 -5.46
CA SER A 37 -7.19 -7.85 -5.80
C SER A 37 -6.09 -7.42 -4.81
N ARG A 38 -6.19 -6.19 -4.27
CA ARG A 38 -5.29 -5.70 -3.22
C ARG A 38 -5.52 -6.40 -1.89
N MET A 39 -6.78 -6.68 -1.55
CA MET A 39 -7.16 -7.40 -0.36
C MET A 39 -6.77 -8.89 -0.44
N GLU A 40 -6.93 -9.50 -1.62
CA GLU A 40 -6.45 -10.85 -1.93
C GLU A 40 -4.93 -10.95 -1.75
N LYS A 41 -4.16 -10.04 -2.37
CA LYS A 41 -2.71 -9.97 -2.17
C LYS A 41 -2.31 -9.73 -0.71
N ALA A 42 -3.09 -8.96 0.05
CA ALA A 42 -2.82 -8.74 1.47
C ALA A 42 -3.08 -10.02 2.30
N LEU A 43 -4.14 -10.77 1.98
CA LEU A 43 -4.42 -12.07 2.59
C LEU A 43 -3.32 -13.08 2.27
N ASP A 44 -2.88 -13.14 1.01
CA ASP A 44 -1.74 -13.97 0.59
C ASP A 44 -0.45 -13.58 1.31
N SER A 45 -0.21 -12.27 1.50
CA SER A 45 0.95 -11.77 2.25
C SER A 45 0.92 -12.23 3.71
N VAL A 46 -0.26 -12.23 4.36
CA VAL A 46 -0.40 -12.76 5.72
C VAL A 46 -0.15 -14.26 5.78
N ALA A 47 -0.71 -15.03 4.83
CA ALA A 47 -0.47 -16.47 4.76
C ALA A 47 1.02 -16.79 4.57
N ASN A 48 1.70 -16.05 3.70
CA ASN A 48 3.15 -16.16 3.52
C ASN A 48 3.93 -15.77 4.79
N ALA A 49 3.54 -14.69 5.47
CA ALA A 49 4.19 -14.28 6.72
C ALA A 49 3.99 -15.31 7.85
N GLN A 50 2.84 -15.99 7.91
CA GLN A 50 2.60 -17.10 8.83
C GLN A 50 3.46 -18.32 8.51
N ASN A 51 3.56 -18.70 7.24
CA ASN A 51 4.43 -19.80 6.80
C ASN A 51 5.91 -19.50 7.10
N LEU A 52 6.37 -18.28 6.80
CA LEU A 52 7.74 -17.86 7.07
C LEU A 52 8.05 -17.86 8.57
N ALA A 53 7.11 -17.42 9.41
CA ALA A 53 7.26 -17.50 10.86
C ALA A 53 7.40 -18.97 11.32
N ALA A 54 6.50 -19.86 10.86
CA ALA A 54 6.57 -21.29 11.20
C ALA A 54 7.88 -21.95 10.73
N GLU A 55 8.35 -21.61 9.53
CA GLU A 55 9.60 -22.11 8.97
C GLU A 55 10.81 -21.60 9.77
N THR A 56 10.85 -20.31 10.08
CA THR A 56 11.97 -19.73 10.85
C THR A 56 12.00 -20.21 12.30
N THR A 57 10.85 -20.43 12.95
CA THR A 57 10.78 -21.10 14.24
C THR A 57 11.34 -22.52 14.16
N ARG A 58 10.92 -23.30 13.16
CA ARG A 58 11.40 -24.67 12.96
C ARG A 58 12.90 -24.74 12.68
N ASN A 59 13.42 -23.85 11.83
CA ASN A 59 14.86 -23.81 11.51
C ASN A 59 15.71 -23.40 12.72
N PHE A 60 15.18 -22.55 13.59
CA PHE A 60 15.81 -22.22 14.87
C PHE A 60 15.81 -23.41 15.84
N GLU A 61 14.68 -24.11 16.00
CA GLU A 61 14.57 -25.32 16.82
C GLU A 61 15.51 -26.45 16.35
N LEU A 62 15.74 -26.54 15.04
CA LEU A 62 16.65 -27.52 14.43
C LEU A 62 18.12 -27.10 14.46
N GLY A 63 18.44 -25.89 14.95
CA GLY A 63 19.80 -25.37 15.03
C GLY A 63 20.46 -25.05 13.67
N LEU A 64 19.67 -24.97 12.59
CA LEU A 64 20.14 -24.61 11.26
C LEU A 64 20.39 -23.10 11.10
N GLU A 65 19.73 -22.28 11.93
CA GLU A 65 19.84 -20.83 11.93
C GLU A 65 19.98 -20.35 13.39
N SER A 66 21.12 -19.73 13.73
CA SER A 66 21.41 -19.22 15.08
C SER A 66 20.85 -17.81 15.33
N ASP A 67 20.23 -17.20 14.32
CA ASP A 67 19.81 -15.80 14.37
C ASP A 67 18.38 -15.67 14.91
N LEU A 68 18.26 -15.78 16.23
CA LEU A 68 17.02 -15.57 16.99
C LEU A 68 16.36 -14.22 16.64
N THR A 69 17.15 -13.20 16.32
CA THR A 69 16.67 -11.86 15.96
C THR A 69 15.76 -11.91 14.73
N LYS A 70 16.16 -12.67 13.70
CA LYS A 70 15.41 -12.83 12.45
C LYS A 70 14.06 -13.53 12.68
N VAL A 71 14.04 -14.56 13.53
CA VAL A 71 12.80 -15.25 13.94
C VAL A 71 11.86 -14.27 14.65
N MET A 72 12.38 -13.51 15.62
CA MET A 72 11.58 -12.55 16.38
C MET A 72 11.01 -11.42 15.50
N ILE A 73 11.80 -10.92 14.54
CA ILE A 73 11.34 -9.92 13.58
C ILE A 73 10.24 -10.49 12.69
N ASN A 74 10.42 -11.70 12.15
CA ASN A 74 9.41 -12.35 11.32
C ASN A 74 8.11 -12.61 12.08
N GLN A 75 8.21 -13.04 13.34
CA GLN A 75 7.05 -13.20 14.23
C GLN A 75 6.30 -11.88 14.43
N GLN A 76 7.04 -10.79 14.66
CA GLN A 76 6.46 -9.45 14.87
C GLN A 76 5.80 -8.92 13.60
N ILE A 77 6.42 -9.11 12.44
CA ILE A 77 5.86 -8.73 11.13
C ILE A 77 4.56 -9.49 10.88
N SER A 78 4.53 -10.81 11.14
CA SER A 78 3.34 -11.65 10.95
C SER A 78 2.18 -11.19 11.86
N SER A 79 2.47 -10.93 13.15
CA SER A 79 1.48 -10.42 14.10
C SER A 79 0.89 -9.06 13.69
N LEU A 80 1.76 -8.11 13.31
CA LEU A 80 1.34 -6.78 12.88
C LEU A 80 0.56 -6.84 11.55
N GLY A 81 1.00 -7.65 10.60
CA GLY A 81 0.31 -7.87 9.32
C GLY A 81 -1.08 -8.49 9.48
N PHE A 82 -1.22 -9.44 10.41
CA PHE A 82 -2.50 -10.03 10.74
C PHE A 82 -3.46 -9.01 11.38
N GLN A 83 -2.98 -8.21 12.34
CA GLN A 83 -3.78 -7.14 12.96
C GLN A 83 -4.23 -6.10 11.92
N LEU A 84 -3.35 -5.70 11.01
CA LEU A 84 -3.69 -4.78 9.94
C LEU A 84 -4.81 -5.36 9.05
N THR A 85 -4.72 -6.65 8.71
CA THR A 85 -5.73 -7.34 7.89
C THR A 85 -7.10 -7.38 8.56
N LEU A 86 -7.16 -7.64 9.88
CA LEU A 86 -8.40 -7.58 10.64
C LEU A 86 -9.00 -6.17 10.65
N ASN A 87 -8.16 -5.15 10.83
CA ASN A 87 -8.60 -3.75 10.79
C ASN A 87 -9.13 -3.36 9.41
N THR A 88 -8.45 -3.76 8.33
CA THR A 88 -8.93 -3.54 6.96
C THR A 88 -10.26 -4.26 6.71
N ARG A 89 -10.39 -5.54 7.12
CA ARG A 89 -11.66 -6.29 7.02
C ARG A 89 -12.81 -5.54 7.68
N ASN A 90 -12.60 -5.05 8.90
CA ASN A 90 -13.61 -4.31 9.65
C ASN A 90 -13.95 -2.98 8.96
N LYS A 91 -12.95 -2.26 8.46
CA LYS A 91 -13.15 -0.98 7.74
C LYS A 91 -13.93 -1.15 6.45
N VAL A 92 -13.69 -2.24 5.70
CA VAL A 92 -14.41 -2.57 4.47
C VAL A 92 -15.87 -2.90 4.77
N LEU A 93 -16.12 -3.71 5.80
CA LEU A 93 -17.47 -4.03 6.22
C LEU A 93 -18.25 -2.78 6.66
N SER A 94 -17.61 -1.90 7.43
CA SER A 94 -18.20 -0.61 7.80
C SER A 94 -18.51 0.25 6.57
N ALA A 95 -17.58 0.37 5.62
CA ALA A 95 -17.81 1.15 4.40
C ALA A 95 -18.96 0.59 3.54
N TYR A 96 -19.08 -0.73 3.45
CA TYR A 96 -20.23 -1.37 2.79
C TYR A 96 -21.54 -1.05 3.51
N LYS A 97 -21.56 -1.17 4.84
CA LYS A 97 -22.72 -0.83 5.67
C LYS A 97 -23.07 0.66 5.55
N ASP A 98 -22.09 1.56 5.51
CA ASP A 98 -22.29 3.00 5.38
C ASP A 98 -22.94 3.36 4.05
N ILE A 99 -22.50 2.74 2.93
CA ILE A 99 -23.16 2.89 1.62
C ILE A 99 -24.60 2.38 1.66
N MET A 100 -24.85 1.25 2.31
CA MET A 100 -26.20 0.68 2.42
C MET A 100 -27.12 1.50 3.34
N SER A 101 -26.56 2.15 4.36
CA SER A 101 -27.30 2.95 5.35
C SER A 101 -27.45 4.41 4.95
N MET A 102 -26.81 4.84 3.85
CA MET A 102 -27.04 6.16 3.28
C MET A 102 -28.47 6.21 2.71
N PRO A 103 -29.36 7.06 3.25
CA PRO A 103 -30.64 7.30 2.59
C PRO A 103 -30.38 7.93 1.22
N VAL A 104 -31.05 7.40 0.21
CA VAL A 104 -31.12 8.01 -1.14
C VAL A 104 -31.87 9.33 -1.12
#